data_AF-A0AAV4KEW3-F1
#
_entry.id   AF-A0AAV4KEW3-F1
#
_cell.length_a   1.000
_cell.length_b   1.000
_cell.length_c   1.000
_cell.angle_alpha   90.00
_cell.angle_beta   90.00
_cell.angle_gamma   90.00
#
_symmetry.space_group_name_H-M   'P 1'
#
loop_
_entity.id
_entity.type
_entity.pdbx_description
1 polymer ?
#
loop_
_entity_poly.entity_id
_entity_poly.type
_entity_poly.pdbx_seq_one_letter_code
_entity_poly.pdbx_strand_id
1 'polypeptide(L)'
;MGSCCTPDHSCSTGAESAGGTAVAVAETVTVTDTTTAYAVSGMTCGHCRTAITGAVGALPGVVSVDVDVAGGLVTVTTGGAPDDAAIAAAVDDAGYELTGRA
;
A
#
# COMPACT_ATOMS: atom_id res chain seq x y z
N MET A 1 -39.96 -4.68 -30.55
CA MET A 1 -40.80 -3.61 -29.97
C MET A 1 -41.65 -4.16 -28.82
N GLY A 2 -41.01 -4.86 -27.88
CA GLY A 2 -41.63 -5.35 -26.65
C GLY A 2 -40.75 -4.90 -25.49
N SER A 3 -41.27 -3.94 -24.72
CA SER A 3 -40.61 -3.22 -23.64
C SER A 3 -40.35 -4.12 -22.44
N CYS A 4 -39.09 -4.21 -22.01
CA CYS A 4 -38.63 -4.93 -20.81
C CYS A 4 -38.93 -4.21 -19.47
N CYS A 5 -39.93 -3.33 -19.44
CA CYS A 5 -40.34 -2.59 -18.24
C CYS A 5 -41.49 -3.32 -17.55
N THR A 6 -41.32 -3.67 -16.28
CA THR A 6 -42.44 -4.02 -15.40
C THR A 6 -43.34 -2.79 -15.19
N PRO A 7 -44.64 -2.95 -14.88
CA PRO A 7 -45.60 -1.85 -14.71
C PRO A 7 -45.28 -0.87 -13.55
N ASP A 8 -44.33 -1.22 -12.68
CA ASP A 8 -43.79 -0.37 -11.60
C ASP A 8 -42.49 0.36 -12.05
N HIS A 9 -42.39 0.69 -13.34
CA HIS A 9 -41.27 1.44 -13.96
C HIS A 9 -39.84 1.01 -13.58
N SER A 10 -39.64 -0.25 -13.21
CA SER A 10 -38.31 -0.80 -12.97
C SER A 10 -37.73 -1.29 -14.30
N CYS A 11 -36.81 -0.51 -14.87
CA CYS A 11 -35.91 -0.97 -15.91
C CYS A 11 -34.65 -1.52 -15.24
N SER A 12 -34.33 -2.80 -15.45
CA SER A 12 -33.05 -3.36 -14.97
C SER A 12 -31.90 -2.83 -15.83
N THR A 13 -31.59 -1.55 -15.70
CA THR A 13 -30.29 -1.00 -16.08
C THR A 13 -29.38 -1.19 -14.88
N GLY A 14 -28.92 -2.42 -14.68
CA GLY A 14 -27.91 -2.73 -13.67
C GLY A 14 -26.55 -2.23 -14.12
N ALA A 15 -26.35 -0.92 -14.07
CA ALA A 15 -25.02 -0.30 -14.05
C ALA A 15 -24.74 0.16 -12.62
N GLU A 16 -24.48 -0.79 -11.73
CA GLU A 16 -23.96 -0.53 -10.38
C GLU A 16 -22.90 -1.63 -10.13
N SER A 17 -21.73 -1.53 -10.77
CA SER A 17 -20.54 -0.82 -10.27
C SER A 17 -19.71 -1.65 -9.28
N ALA A 18 -18.43 -1.71 -9.63
CA ALA A 18 -17.27 -2.20 -8.90
C ALA A 18 -17.22 -3.72 -8.62
N GLY A 19 -16.45 -4.40 -9.48
CA GLY A 19 -15.86 -5.68 -9.15
C GLY A 19 -15.11 -5.59 -7.83
N GLY A 20 -15.45 -6.49 -6.90
CA GLY A 20 -14.58 -6.81 -5.79
C GLY A 20 -13.35 -7.53 -6.33
N THR A 21 -12.32 -6.78 -6.71
CA THR A 21 -10.97 -7.31 -6.54
C THR A 21 -10.77 -7.40 -5.05
N ALA A 22 -10.76 -8.62 -4.55
CA ALA A 22 -10.53 -8.96 -3.17
C ALA A 22 -9.40 -8.12 -2.58
N VAL A 23 -9.74 -7.23 -1.66
CA VAL A 23 -8.80 -6.84 -0.61
C VAL A 23 -8.79 -8.01 0.37
N ALA A 24 -8.06 -9.06 0.01
CA ALA A 24 -7.44 -9.89 1.03
C ALA A 24 -6.39 -8.97 1.68
N VAL A 25 -6.44 -8.65 2.97
CA VAL A 25 -6.61 -9.59 4.07
C VAL A 25 -7.11 -8.85 5.31
N ALA A 26 -8.32 -9.18 5.76
CA ALA A 26 -8.67 -9.13 7.18
C ALA A 26 -8.83 -10.59 7.65
N GLU A 27 -7.77 -11.37 7.46
CA GLU A 27 -7.63 -12.64 8.17
C GLU A 27 -7.05 -12.29 9.54
N THR A 28 -7.78 -12.68 10.56
CA THR A 28 -7.43 -12.50 11.97
C THR A 28 -6.10 -13.20 12.24
N VAL A 29 -5.02 -12.43 12.19
CA VAL A 29 -3.69 -12.94 12.43
C VAL A 29 -3.26 -12.36 13.79
N THR A 30 -3.17 -13.22 14.80
CA THR A 30 -2.43 -12.92 16.04
C THR A 30 -0.98 -12.77 15.64
N VAL A 31 -0.57 -11.55 15.28
CA VAL A 31 0.79 -11.29 14.80
C VAL A 31 1.35 -10.12 15.56
N THR A 32 2.46 -10.38 16.23
CA THR A 32 3.47 -9.41 16.64
C THR A 32 4.17 -8.84 15.41
N ASP A 33 3.41 -8.34 14.43
CA ASP A 33 3.94 -7.65 13.27
C ASP A 33 3.36 -6.24 13.28
N THR A 34 4.27 -5.29 13.36
CA THR A 34 3.96 -3.88 13.34
C THR A 34 4.14 -3.40 11.91
N THR A 35 3.03 -3.02 11.31
CA THR A 35 3.01 -2.31 10.04
C THR A 35 3.05 -0.82 10.30
N THR A 36 4.01 -0.12 9.71
CA THR A 36 4.18 1.34 9.83
C THR A 36 4.32 1.96 8.45
N ALA A 37 3.55 3.02 8.21
CA ALA A 37 3.61 3.80 6.99
C ALA A 37 4.57 4.98 7.16
N TYR A 38 5.38 5.23 6.14
CA TYR A 38 6.34 6.32 6.07
C TYR A 38 6.09 7.12 4.81
N ALA A 39 6.03 8.45 4.95
CA ALA A 39 5.95 9.34 3.81
C ALA A 39 7.36 9.62 3.29
N VAL A 40 7.57 9.46 1.98
CA VAL A 40 8.87 9.65 1.33
C VAL A 40 8.75 10.72 0.26
N SER A 41 9.62 11.72 0.34
CA SER A 41 9.74 12.79 -0.64
C SER A 41 10.73 12.40 -1.73
N GLY A 42 10.46 12.83 -2.97
CA GLY A 42 11.35 12.60 -4.11
C GLY A 42 11.06 11.35 -4.94
N MET A 43 10.01 10.56 -4.64
CA MET A 43 9.53 9.48 -5.49
C MET A 43 8.88 10.02 -6.78
N THR A 44 9.72 10.39 -7.75
CA THR A 44 9.28 11.05 -9.00
C THR A 44 9.44 10.17 -10.24
N CYS A 45 10.00 8.96 -10.11
CA CYS A 45 10.26 8.07 -11.24
C CYS A 45 9.85 6.61 -10.94
N GLY A 46 9.37 5.87 -11.93
CA GLY A 46 8.87 4.50 -11.77
C GLY A 46 9.88 3.49 -11.20
N HIS A 47 11.18 3.80 -11.22
CA HIS A 47 12.24 2.97 -10.65
C HIS A 47 12.40 3.12 -9.12
N CYS A 48 11.78 4.14 -8.50
CA CYS A 48 11.90 4.42 -7.07
C CYS A 48 11.40 3.25 -6.21
N ARG A 49 10.31 2.60 -6.61
CA ARG A 49 9.73 1.46 -5.89
C ARG A 49 10.76 0.36 -5.66
N THR A 50 11.41 -0.11 -6.72
CA THR A 50 12.36 -1.23 -6.61
C THR A 50 13.58 -0.85 -5.77
N ALA A 51 14.09 0.37 -5.91
CA ALA A 51 15.23 0.86 -5.12
C ALA A 51 14.89 0.90 -3.62
N ILE A 52 13.76 1.50 -3.26
CA ILE A 52 13.31 1.64 -1.88
C ILE A 52 12.96 0.27 -1.27
N THR A 53 12.20 -0.56 -1.99
CA THR A 53 11.88 -1.92 -1.53
C THR A 53 13.14 -2.75 -1.29
N GLY A 54 14.16 -2.62 -2.15
CA GLY A 54 15.44 -3.32 -1.97
C GLY A 54 16.22 -2.82 -0.75
N ALA A 55 16.35 -1.50 -0.60
CA ALA A 55 17.09 -0.90 0.52
C ALA A 55 16.42 -1.18 1.87
N VAL A 56 15.11 -0.94 1.98
CA VAL A 56 14.35 -1.15 3.22
C VAL A 56 14.15 -2.65 3.49
N GLY A 57 13.92 -3.46 2.46
CA GLY A 57 13.77 -4.91 2.60
C GLY A 57 15.06 -5.64 3.01
N ALA A 58 16.22 -5.01 2.82
CA ALA A 58 17.50 -5.54 3.29
C ALA A 58 17.73 -5.32 4.80
N LEU A 59 16.90 -4.51 5.47
CA LEU A 59 17.04 -4.25 6.89
C LEU A 59 16.63 -5.47 7.74
N PRO A 60 17.37 -5.75 8.82
CA PRO A 60 17.03 -6.84 9.73
C PRO A 60 15.69 -6.56 10.42
N GLY A 61 14.77 -7.53 10.36
CA GLY A 61 13.45 -7.43 11.00
C GLY A 61 12.34 -6.94 10.09
N VAL A 62 12.64 -6.55 8.85
CA VAL A 62 11.64 -6.26 7.82
C VAL A 62 11.09 -7.56 7.24
N VAL A 63 9.77 -7.70 7.29
CA VAL A 63 9.02 -8.86 6.80
C VAL A 63 8.43 -8.57 5.44
N SER A 64 7.93 -7.35 5.22
CA SER A 64 7.39 -6.91 3.93
C SER A 64 7.54 -5.40 3.76
N VAL A 65 7.69 -4.98 2.50
CA VAL A 65 7.72 -3.56 2.13
C VAL A 65 6.78 -3.37 0.95
N ASP A 66 5.81 -2.49 1.11
CA ASP A 66 4.97 -2.01 0.02
C ASP A 66 5.22 -0.52 -0.23
N VAL A 67 5.37 -0.15 -1.49
CA VAL A 67 5.68 1.23 -1.90
C VAL A 67 4.57 1.73 -2.80
N ASP A 68 3.84 2.69 -2.30
CA ASP A 68 2.78 3.40 -3.00
C ASP A 68 3.33 4.71 -3.58
N VAL A 69 3.77 4.62 -4.85
CA VAL A 69 4.33 5.78 -5.58
C VAL A 69 3.24 6.82 -5.89
N ALA A 70 1.97 6.39 -5.99
CA ALA A 70 0.85 7.29 -6.29
C ALA A 70 0.51 8.20 -5.10
N GLY A 71 0.53 7.66 -3.88
CA GLY A 71 0.26 8.36 -2.63
C GLY A 71 1.51 8.88 -1.91
N GLY A 72 2.71 8.52 -2.35
CA GLY A 72 3.96 8.97 -1.72
C GLY A 72 4.30 8.23 -0.43
N LEU A 73 3.81 7.00 -0.27
CA LEU A 73 3.84 6.25 0.99
C LEU A 73 4.64 4.95 0.86
N VAL A 74 5.36 4.60 1.90
CA VAL A 74 6.11 3.35 2.05
C VAL A 74 5.62 2.64 3.29
N THR A 75 4.94 1.53 3.11
CA THR A 75 4.42 0.69 4.19
C THR A 75 5.42 -0.41 4.49
N VAL A 76 5.93 -0.44 5.72
CA VAL A 76 6.92 -1.43 6.17
C VAL A 76 6.29 -2.27 7.27
N THR A 77 6.31 -3.58 7.06
CA THR A 77 5.77 -4.63 7.92
C THR A 77 6.96 -5.29 8.59
N THR A 78 7.01 -5.27 9.92
CA THR A 78 8.15 -5.75 10.72
C THR A 78 7.68 -6.65 11.85
N GLY A 79 8.41 -7.73 12.14
CA GLY A 79 8.04 -8.70 13.18
C GLY A 79 8.25 -8.21 14.63
N GLY A 80 8.21 -6.90 14.85
CA GLY A 80 8.51 -6.25 16.13
C GLY A 80 8.32 -4.74 16.08
N ALA A 81 8.99 -3.99 16.96
CA ALA A 81 9.00 -2.54 16.87
C ALA A 81 9.90 -2.12 15.69
N PRO A 82 9.41 -1.30 14.74
CA PRO A 82 10.20 -0.85 13.61
C PRO A 82 11.25 0.15 14.07
N ASP A 83 12.43 0.07 13.45
CA ASP A 83 13.55 0.96 13.76
C ASP A 83 13.57 2.12 12.76
N ASP A 84 12.87 3.21 13.11
CA ASP A 84 12.68 4.37 12.22
C ASP A 84 13.99 4.94 11.71
N ALA A 85 15.02 4.95 12.56
CA ALA A 85 16.33 5.47 12.22
C ALA A 85 17.02 4.61 11.16
N ALA A 86 16.92 3.28 11.28
CA ALA A 86 17.46 2.36 10.28
C ALA A 86 16.70 2.46 8.95
N ILE A 87 15.36 2.60 9.00
CA ILE A 87 14.53 2.78 7.81
C ILE A 87 14.85 4.11 7.12
N ALA A 88 14.94 5.20 7.87
CA ALA A 88 15.31 6.50 7.34
C ALA A 88 16.71 6.48 6.71
N ALA A 89 17.69 5.85 7.36
CA ALA A 89 19.05 5.71 6.82
C ALA A 89 19.09 4.88 5.52
N ALA A 90 18.32 3.80 5.44
CA ALA A 90 18.23 3.00 4.21
C ALA A 90 17.57 3.77 3.06
N VAL A 91 16.56 4.59 3.37
CA VAL A 91 15.88 5.45 2.40
C VAL A 91 16.82 6.58 1.94
N ASP A 92 17.61 7.16 2.84
CA ASP A 92 18.64 8.17 2.55
C ASP A 92 19.78 7.61 1.68
N ASP A 93 20.29 6.41 1.99
CA ASP A 93 21.31 5.71 1.18
C ASP A 93 20.80 5.38 -0.23
N ALA A 94 19.50 5.09 -0.36
CA ALA A 94 18.83 4.93 -1.65
C ALA A 94 18.63 6.25 -2.42
N GLY A 95 18.93 7.40 -1.80
CA GLY A 95 18.82 8.73 -2.39
C GLY A 95 17.44 9.38 -2.27
N TYR A 96 16.65 8.98 -1.26
CA TYR A 96 15.32 9.51 -0.99
C TYR A 96 15.24 10.08 0.43
N GLU A 97 14.28 10.97 0.67
CA GLU A 97 14.10 11.58 1.99
C GLU A 97 12.83 11.09 2.66
N LEU A 98 12.96 10.46 3.83
CA LEU A 98 11.83 10.09 4.67
C LEU A 98 11.36 11.32 5.44
N THR A 99 10.13 11.78 5.18
CA THR A 99 9.58 13.01 5.77
C THR A 99 8.88 12.77 7.11
N GLY A 100 8.50 11.52 7.39
CA GLY A 100 7.96 11.11 8.69
C GLY A 100 7.09 9.86 8.63
N ARG A 101 6.56 9.44 9.78
CA ARG A 101 5.47 8.45 9.84
C ARG A 101 4.17 9.09 9.36
N ALA A 102 3.41 8.36 8.55
CA ALA A 102 2.09 8.73 8.05
C ALA A 102 0.97 8.08 8.88
#